data_AF-A0A229USS3-F1
#
_entry.id   AF-A0A229USS3-F1
#
_cell.length_a   1.000
_cell.length_b   1.000
_cell.length_c   1.000
_cell.angle_alpha   90.00
_cell.angle_beta   90.00
_cell.angle_gamma   90.00
#
_symmetry.space_group_name_H-M   'P 1'
#
loop_
_entity.id
_entity.type
_entity.pdbx_description
1 polymer ?
#
loop_
_entity_poly.entity_id
_entity_poly.type
_entity_poly.pdbx_seq_one_letter_code
_entity_poly.pdbx_strand_id
1 'polypeptide(L)'
;MDERTLKKALMNTPFSYPLVEGNPLNLKVTDPRLKVKCCYITVVTLGEGNTKEVFIKPDATFIVTRATYNYGTYELKVNREIEGDSVTYEELPQHIGEEHMNLIDERLHFYLYKSISKL
;
A
#
# COMPACT_ATOMS: atom_id res chain seq x y z
N MET A 1 -3.18 15.59 -1.91
CA MET A 1 -2.67 15.88 -0.55
C MET A 1 -1.26 16.44 -0.67
N ASP A 2 -0.89 17.48 0.08
CA ASP A 2 0.49 18.00 0.08
C ASP A 2 1.44 17.18 0.98
N GLU A 3 2.74 17.29 0.73
CA GLU A 3 3.80 16.54 1.45
C GLU A 3 3.74 16.72 2.97
N ARG A 4 3.43 17.93 3.46
CA ARG A 4 3.39 18.22 4.90
C ARG A 4 2.21 17.52 5.57
N THR A 5 1.04 17.53 4.92
CA THR A 5 -0.15 16.82 5.40
C THR A 5 0.08 15.30 5.39
N LEU A 6 0.70 14.78 4.34
CA LEU A 6 1.05 13.36 4.24
C LEU A 6 1.96 12.92 5.40
N LYS A 7 3.05 13.65 5.65
CA LYS A 7 3.98 13.37 6.76
C LYS A 7 3.28 13.34 8.13
N LYS A 8 2.28 14.20 8.36
CA LYS A 8 1.49 14.17 9.60
C LYS A 8 0.66 12.90 9.73
N ALA A 9 0.05 12.43 8.64
CA ALA A 9 -0.71 11.18 8.64
C ALA A 9 0.19 10.00 9.03
N LEU A 10 1.43 9.95 8.52
CA LEU A 10 2.39 8.87 8.78
C LEU A 10 2.77 8.70 10.25
N MET A 11 2.75 9.78 11.04
CA MET A 11 3.10 9.72 12.46
C MET A 11 2.26 8.71 13.26
N ASN A 12 1.06 8.38 12.76
CA ASN A 12 0.11 7.47 13.42
C ASN A 12 -0.23 6.23 12.57
N THR A 13 0.46 6.06 11.45
CA THR A 13 0.28 4.94 10.54
C THR A 13 1.00 3.70 11.09
N PRO A 14 0.31 2.55 11.25
CA PRO A 14 0.95 1.33 11.72
C PRO A 14 1.70 0.64 10.57
N PHE A 15 3.02 0.81 10.53
CA PHE A 15 3.90 0.12 9.57
C PHE A 15 4.21 -1.32 10.02
N SER A 16 3.20 -2.18 9.93
CA SER A 16 3.25 -3.57 10.38
C SER A 16 3.37 -4.59 9.25
N TYR A 17 3.16 -4.19 7.99
CA TYR A 17 3.19 -5.10 6.85
C TYR A 17 4.62 -5.22 6.30
N PRO A 18 5.25 -6.41 6.38
CA PRO A 18 6.47 -6.66 5.64
C PRO A 18 6.12 -6.94 4.18
N LEU A 19 6.55 -6.09 3.26
CA LEU A 19 6.65 -6.44 1.85
C LEU A 19 8.12 -6.74 1.54
N VAL A 20 8.34 -7.86 0.84
CA VAL A 20 9.66 -8.26 0.33
C VAL A 20 9.71 -7.83 -1.13
N GLU A 21 10.75 -7.10 -1.51
CA GLU A 21 10.97 -6.72 -2.91
C GLU A 21 11.43 -7.95 -3.72
N GLY A 22 10.77 -8.19 -4.88
CA GLY A 22 11.10 -9.27 -5.81
C GLY A 22 10.22 -10.53 -5.70
N ASN A 23 9.90 -11.08 -6.87
CA ASN A 23 9.04 -12.22 -7.28
C ASN A 23 8.76 -13.40 -6.30
N PRO A 24 7.76 -14.25 -6.65
CA PRO A 24 6.53 -14.54 -5.88
C PRO A 24 6.78 -15.08 -4.47
N LEU A 25 5.90 -14.70 -3.54
CA LEU A 25 5.80 -15.08 -2.13
C LEU A 25 6.05 -16.59 -1.87
N ASN A 26 7.32 -16.99 -1.84
CA ASN A 26 7.79 -18.31 -1.43
C ASN A 26 9.14 -18.20 -0.70
N LEU A 27 9.41 -17.04 -0.09
CA LEU A 27 10.61 -16.82 0.70
C LEU A 27 10.28 -16.98 2.18
N LYS A 28 10.99 -17.91 2.83
CA LYS A 28 10.95 -18.14 4.27
C LYS A 28 11.08 -16.79 4.98
N VAL A 29 10.34 -16.63 6.07
CA VAL A 29 10.24 -15.42 6.93
C VAL A 29 11.62 -14.90 7.42
N THR A 30 12.72 -15.59 7.14
CA THR A 30 14.09 -15.29 7.54
C THR A 30 14.95 -14.54 6.52
N ASP A 31 14.49 -14.24 5.30
CA ASP A 31 15.32 -13.49 4.32
C ASP A 31 15.44 -12.00 4.73
N PRO A 32 16.65 -11.48 5.00
CA PRO A 32 16.88 -10.12 5.50
C PRO A 32 17.05 -9.06 4.39
N ARG A 33 16.98 -9.41 3.10
CA ARG A 33 17.30 -8.51 1.97
C ARG A 33 16.15 -7.55 1.60
N LEU A 34 15.73 -6.74 2.57
CA LEU A 34 14.77 -5.62 2.43
C LEU A 34 13.30 -6.02 2.67
N LYS A 35 12.98 -6.24 3.96
CA LYS A 35 11.60 -6.09 4.44
C LYS A 35 11.33 -4.61 4.63
N VAL A 36 10.73 -3.97 3.64
CA VAL A 36 10.21 -2.63 3.84
C VAL A 36 8.95 -2.75 4.69
N LYS A 37 8.97 -2.15 5.88
CA LYS A 37 7.77 -2.01 6.70
C LYS A 37 6.88 -0.98 6.04
N CYS A 38 5.69 -1.40 5.62
CA CYS A 38 4.70 -0.53 5.00
C CYS A 38 3.36 -0.69 5.74
N CYS A 39 2.41 0.15 5.37
CA CYS A 39 1.03 0.04 5.81
C CYS A 39 0.12 -0.12 4.60
N TYR A 40 -0.74 -1.13 4.63
CA TYR A 40 -1.77 -1.31 3.62
C TYR A 40 -2.76 -0.14 3.65
N ILE A 41 -2.99 0.46 2.48
CA ILE A 41 -3.91 1.58 2.31
C ILE A 41 -5.24 1.07 1.77
N THR A 42 -5.21 0.47 0.58
CA THR A 42 -6.41 0.03 -0.13
C THR A 42 -6.09 -0.95 -1.25
N VAL A 43 -7.16 -1.51 -1.81
CA VAL A 43 -7.18 -2.28 -3.05
C VAL A 43 -8.08 -1.56 -4.04
N VAL A 44 -7.65 -1.50 -5.30
CA VAL A 44 -8.39 -0.93 -6.42
C VAL A 44 -8.52 -1.96 -7.52
N THR A 45 -9.70 -2.07 -8.13
CA THR A 45 -9.96 -2.99 -9.23
C THR A 45 -10.18 -2.17 -10.49
N LEU A 46 -9.21 -2.25 -11.42
CA LEU A 46 -9.21 -1.47 -12.66
C LEU A 46 -9.86 -2.23 -13.84
N GLY A 47 -10.38 -3.43 -13.59
CA GLY A 47 -10.98 -4.31 -14.58
C GLY A 47 -10.85 -5.79 -14.18
N GLU A 48 -11.31 -6.70 -15.05
CA GLU A 48 -11.17 -8.14 -14.82
C GLU A 48 -9.69 -8.54 -14.75
N GLY A 49 -9.27 -9.07 -13.60
CA GLY A 49 -7.90 -9.53 -13.38
C GLY A 49 -6.85 -8.43 -13.16
N ASN A 50 -7.23 -7.16 -13.19
CA ASN A 50 -6.32 -6.03 -12.94
C ASN A 50 -6.65 -5.37 -11.60
N THR A 51 -6.28 -6.05 -10.51
CA THR A 51 -6.43 -5.53 -9.16
C THR A 51 -5.07 -5.04 -8.65
N LYS A 52 -5.03 -3.85 -8.08
CA LYS A 52 -3.83 -3.28 -7.47
C LYS A 52 -4.03 -3.05 -5.99
N GLU A 53 -3.04 -3.42 -5.19
CA GLU A 53 -2.97 -3.04 -3.78
C GLU A 53 -1.95 -1.92 -3.61
N VAL A 54 -2.31 -0.94 -2.78
CA VAL A 54 -1.50 0.25 -2.49
C VAL A 54 -1.07 0.21 -1.03
N PHE A 55 0.21 0.45 -0.80
CA PHE A 55 0.82 0.53 0.51
C PHE A 55 1.57 1.84 0.65
N ILE A 56 1.70 2.34 1.87
CA ILE A 56 2.50 3.53 2.18
C ILE A 56 3.71 3.16 3.04
N LYS A 57 4.85 3.78 2.72
CA LYS A 57 6.12 3.65 3.43
C LYS A 57 6.31 4.80 4.44
N PRO A 58 7.17 4.63 5.46
CA PRO A 58 7.49 5.68 6.43
C PRO A 58 8.13 6.94 5.83
N ASP A 59 8.74 6.83 4.64
CA ASP A 59 9.39 7.92 3.92
C ASP A 59 8.42 8.76 3.07
N ALA A 60 7.11 8.55 3.23
CA ALA A 60 6.04 9.22 2.48
C ALA A 60 5.94 8.87 0.99
N THR A 61 6.52 7.73 0.58
CA THR A 61 6.30 7.16 -0.75
C THR A 61 5.43 5.91 -0.68
N PHE A 62 4.95 5.45 -1.83
CA PHE A 62 4.00 4.36 -1.96
C PHE A 62 4.61 3.16 -2.68
N ILE A 63 4.09 1.99 -2.34
CA ILE A 63 4.29 0.76 -3.11
C ILE A 63 2.96 0.42 -3.76
N VAL A 64 2.97 0.21 -5.07
CA VAL A 64 1.83 -0.28 -5.85
C VAL A 64 2.16 -1.69 -6.30
N THR A 65 1.30 -2.63 -5.97
CA THR A 65 1.45 -4.04 -6.38
C THR A 65 0.28 -4.45 -7.24
N ARG A 66 0.52 -5.24 -8.28
CA ARG A 66 -0.50 -6.05 -8.92
C ARG A 66 -0.82 -7.24 -8.01
N ALA A 67 -2.08 -7.40 -7.65
CA ALA A 67 -2.54 -8.45 -6.76
C ALA A 67 -3.44 -9.44 -7.51
N THR A 68 -3.09 -10.73 -7.45
CA THR A 68 -3.91 -11.83 -7.96
C THR A 68 -4.44 -12.63 -6.80
N TYR A 69 -5.76 -12.58 -6.61
CA TYR A 69 -6.47 -13.30 -5.56
C TYR A 69 -6.85 -14.69 -6.07
N ASN A 70 -6.20 -15.71 -5.53
CA ASN A 70 -6.49 -17.10 -5.82
C ASN A 70 -7.35 -17.66 -4.69
N TYR A 71 -8.60 -17.98 -5.00
CA TYR A 71 -9.51 -18.65 -4.08
C TYR A 71 -9.25 -20.16 -4.16
N GLY A 72 -8.56 -20.69 -3.16
CA GLY A 72 -8.52 -22.13 -2.90
C GLY A 72 -9.71 -22.58 -2.05
N THR A 73 -9.91 -23.89 -1.92
CA THR A 73 -11.05 -24.48 -1.19
C THR A 73 -11.11 -24.10 0.31
N TYR A 74 -9.99 -23.66 0.91
CA TYR A 74 -9.91 -23.36 2.35
C TYR A 74 -9.06 -22.13 2.72
N GLU A 75 -8.38 -21.48 1.76
CA GLU A 75 -7.52 -20.32 2.05
C GLU A 75 -7.53 -19.32 0.88
N LEU A 76 -7.60 -18.03 1.21
CA LEU A 76 -7.34 -16.95 0.27
C LEU A 76 -5.83 -16.78 0.13
N LYS A 77 -5.29 -17.03 -1.07
CA LYS A 77 -3.89 -16.75 -1.40
C LYS A 77 -3.81 -15.52 -2.30
N VAL A 78 -3.01 -14.55 -1.90
CA VAL A 78 -2.76 -13.33 -2.70
C VAL A 78 -1.34 -13.36 -3.21
N ASN A 79 -1.19 -13.48 -4.52
CA ASN A 79 0.09 -13.29 -5.19
C ASN A 79 0.25 -11.80 -5.51
N ARG A 80 1.41 -11.24 -5.17
CA ARG A 80 1.71 -9.82 -5.39
C ARG A 80 2.95 -9.69 -6.25
N GLU A 81 2.87 -8.80 -7.22
CA GLU A 81 4.00 -8.34 -8.03
C GLU A 81 4.12 -6.83 -7.86
N ILE A 82 5.31 -6.33 -7.51
CA ILE A 82 5.52 -4.89 -7.34
C ILE A 82 5.59 -4.24 -8.73
N GLU A 83 4.71 -3.29 -9.00
CA GLU A 83 4.69 -2.51 -10.25
C GLU A 83 5.32 -1.12 -10.09
N GLY A 84 5.22 -0.56 -8.89
CA GLY A 84 5.81 0.72 -8.54
C GLY A 84 6.34 0.66 -7.12
N ASP A 85 7.62 0.93 -6.94
CA ASP A 85 8.21 1.18 -5.64
C ASP A 85 8.66 2.64 -5.57
N SER A 86 8.50 3.24 -4.39
CA SER A 86 8.82 4.64 -4.13
C SER A 86 8.00 5.64 -4.96
N VAL A 87 6.77 5.28 -5.30
CA VAL A 87 5.82 6.13 -6.05
C VAL A 87 5.43 7.32 -5.19
N THR A 88 5.52 8.53 -5.72
CA THR A 88 5.05 9.74 -5.00
C THR A 88 3.54 9.85 -5.00
N TYR A 89 2.97 10.69 -4.11
CA TYR A 89 1.52 10.89 -4.09
C TYR A 89 1.01 11.48 -5.42
N GLU A 90 1.81 12.33 -6.07
CA GLU A 90 1.52 12.96 -7.35
C GLU A 90 1.55 11.98 -8.53
N GLU A 91 2.35 10.91 -8.42
CA GLU A 91 2.48 9.87 -9.45
C GLU A 91 1.44 8.75 -9.30
N LEU A 92 0.88 8.55 -8.08
CA LEU A 92 -0.13 7.53 -7.81
C LEU A 92 -1.30 7.47 -8.83
N PRO A 93 -1.91 8.60 -9.25
CA PRO A 93 -3.00 8.56 -10.22
C PRO A 93 -2.62 7.89 -11.54
N GLN A 94 -1.35 7.95 -11.94
CA GLN A 94 -0.85 7.27 -13.16
C GLN A 94 -0.82 5.75 -13.01
N HIS A 95 -0.73 5.27 -11.77
CA HIS A 95 -0.72 3.84 -11.46
C HIS A 95 -2.12 3.27 -11.21
N ILE A 96 -3.00 4.03 -10.55
CA ILE A 96 -4.28 3.53 -10.05
C ILE A 96 -5.51 4.24 -10.60
N GLY A 97 -5.37 5.27 -11.43
CA GLY A 97 -6.50 6.09 -11.92
C GLY A 97 -6.85 7.24 -10.97
N GLU A 98 -7.19 8.41 -11.53
CA GLU A 98 -7.59 9.58 -10.74
C GLU A 98 -8.86 9.34 -9.93
N GLU A 99 -9.80 8.57 -10.48
CA GLU A 99 -11.08 8.21 -9.88
C GLU A 99 -10.92 7.44 -8.55
N HIS A 100 -9.77 6.80 -8.35
CA HIS A 100 -9.48 6.00 -7.17
C HIS A 100 -8.74 6.76 -6.06
N MET A 101 -8.28 7.99 -6.32
CA MET A 101 -7.51 8.78 -5.35
C MET A 101 -8.30 9.13 -4.09
N ASN A 102 -9.63 9.26 -4.18
CA ASN A 102 -10.47 9.51 -3.00
C ASN A 102 -10.35 8.39 -1.95
N LEU A 103 -10.19 7.12 -2.36
CA LEU A 103 -10.00 6.00 -1.43
C LEU A 103 -8.68 6.10 -0.67
N ILE A 104 -7.64 6.62 -1.34
CA ILE A 104 -6.33 6.89 -0.72
C ILE A 104 -6.48 8.01 0.31
N ASP A 105 -7.13 9.11 -0.08
CA ASP A 105 -7.32 10.28 0.77
C ASP A 105 -8.14 9.97 2.01
N GLU A 106 -9.24 9.23 1.88
CA GLU A 106 -10.06 8.80 3.02
C GLU A 106 -9.23 8.01 4.04
N ARG A 107 -8.39 7.08 3.57
CA ARG A 107 -7.53 6.27 4.44
C ARG A 107 -6.44 7.09 5.11
N LEU A 108 -5.81 8.01 4.39
CA LEU A 108 -4.77 8.89 4.95
C LEU A 108 -5.36 9.88 5.95
N HIS A 109 -6.53 10.45 5.65
CA HIS A 109 -7.28 11.29 6.57
C HIS A 109 -7.66 10.52 7.84
N PHE A 110 -8.06 9.25 7.73
CA PHE A 110 -8.31 8.43 8.92
C PHE A 110 -7.07 8.37 9.85
N TYR A 111 -5.87 8.17 9.30
CA TYR A 111 -4.64 8.18 10.10
C TYR A 111 -4.30 9.56 10.66
N LEU A 112 -4.56 10.63 9.89
CA LEU A 112 -4.40 12.00 10.34
C LEU A 112 -5.37 12.35 11.47
N TYR A 113 -6.67 12.07 11.36
CA TYR A 113 -7.65 12.38 12.41
C TYR A 113 -7.44 11.55 13.66
N LYS A 114 -7.00 10.28 13.53
CA LYS A 114 -6.57 9.48 14.69
C LYS A 114 -5.42 10.13 15.47
N SER A 115 -4.59 10.95 14.82
CA SER A 115 -3.56 11.76 15.49
C SER A 115 -4.14 12.95 16.26
N ILE A 116 -5.15 13.61 15.69
CA ILE A 116 -5.73 14.84 16.24
C ILE A 116 -6.65 14.51 17.42
N SER A 117 -7.41 13.42 17.35
CA SER A 117 -8.34 13.00 18.42
C SER A 117 -7.65 12.40 19.65
N LYS A 118 -6.32 12.31 19.67
CA LYS A 118 -5.52 11.86 20.82
C LYS A 118 -4.89 13.01 21.63
N LEU A 119 -5.20 14.26 21.27
CA LEU A 119 -4.88 15.48 22.03
C LEU A 119 -6.07 15.87 22.91
#